data_AF-A0A6H5L3K5-F1
#
_entry.id   AF-A0A6H5L3K5-F1
#
_cell.length_a   1.000
_cell.length_b   1.000
_cell.length_c   1.000
_cell.angle_alpha   90.00
_cell.angle_beta   90.00
_cell.angle_gamma   90.00
#
_symmetry.space_group_name_H-M   'P 1'
#
loop_
_entity.id
_entity.type
_entity.pdbx_description
1 polymer ?
#
loop_
_entity_poly.entity_id
_entity_poly.type
_entity_poly.pdbx_seq_one_letter_code
_entity_poly.pdbx_strand_id
1 'polypeptide(L)'
;MGPWASRDQQEQRAKEEAISNLQSAYVRLAPSPLEGVGVFAMRDIAEGVEVMRWDWHKYPSVFIPEEELRERVPKEVFDQLRRIWHVDQHGQVATPLDFTSTLSYINFLNHSDQPNLSFGYSNGGYVTSRTVKRGEELFINYDRDYYPGYTAGFRARESSAGDTA
;
A
#
# COMPACT_ATOMS: atom_id res chain seq x y z
N MET A 1 -30.91 -20.62 17.51
CA MET A 1 -30.62 -19.39 18.27
C MET A 1 -29.47 -18.70 17.54
N GLY A 2 -29.74 -17.55 16.93
CA GLY A 2 -28.90 -16.96 15.88
C GLY A 2 -27.55 -16.40 16.38
N PRO A 3 -26.57 -16.21 15.48
CA PRO A 3 -25.17 -15.91 15.82
C PRO A 3 -24.91 -14.40 15.99
N TRP A 4 -25.73 -13.68 16.75
CA TRP A 4 -25.61 -12.23 16.88
C TRP A 4 -25.12 -11.85 18.28
N ALA A 5 -23.83 -11.50 18.37
CA ALA A 5 -23.28 -10.83 19.54
C ALA A 5 -24.04 -9.51 19.79
N SER A 6 -24.27 -9.13 21.05
CA SER A 6 -24.95 -7.86 21.39
C SER A 6 -24.17 -6.66 20.83
N ARG A 7 -24.84 -5.51 20.64
CA ARG A 7 -24.17 -4.27 20.19
C ARG A 7 -22.95 -3.94 21.05
N ASP A 8 -23.07 -4.10 22.37
CA ASP A 8 -21.97 -3.86 23.32
C ASP A 8 -20.80 -4.82 23.10
N GLN A 9 -21.06 -6.10 22.79
CA GLN A 9 -20.02 -7.08 22.47
C GLN A 9 -19.33 -6.78 21.13
N GLN A 10 -20.08 -6.30 20.13
CA GLN A 10 -19.50 -5.88 18.85
C GLN A 10 -18.61 -4.64 19.03
N GLU A 11 -19.08 -3.66 19.81
CA GLU A 11 -18.32 -2.45 20.13
C GLU A 11 -17.03 -2.78 20.89
N GLN A 12 -17.11 -3.67 21.89
CA GLN A 12 -15.94 -4.08 22.66
C GLN A 12 -14.89 -4.77 21.77
N ARG A 13 -15.31 -5.67 20.87
CA ARG A 13 -14.39 -6.30 19.90
C ARG A 13 -13.72 -5.27 18.99
N ALA A 14 -14.48 -4.29 18.49
CA ALA A 14 -13.94 -3.25 17.62
C ALA A 14 -12.90 -2.38 18.36
N LYS A 15 -13.11 -2.08 19.65
CA LYS A 15 -12.15 -1.37 20.50
C LYS A 15 -10.86 -2.17 20.67
N GLU A 16 -10.96 -3.47 20.97
CA GLU A 16 -9.81 -4.34 21.13
C GLU A 16 -9.00 -4.47 19.84
N GLU A 17 -9.68 -4.59 18.70
CA GLU A 17 -9.04 -4.60 17.38
C GLU A 17 -8.31 -3.27 17.10
N ALA A 18 -8.97 -2.14 17.37
CA ALA A 18 -8.35 -0.82 17.19
C ALA A 18 -7.12 -0.63 18.07
N ILE A 19 -7.18 -1.05 19.34
CA ILE A 19 -6.03 -1.00 20.26
C ILE A 19 -4.89 -1.89 19.77
N SER A 20 -5.20 -3.12 19.34
CA SER A 20 -4.21 -4.05 18.78
C SER A 20 -3.50 -3.44 17.56
N ASN A 21 -4.27 -2.84 16.64
CA ASN A 21 -3.73 -2.15 15.46
C ASN A 21 -2.84 -0.95 15.82
N LEU A 22 -3.20 -0.17 16.86
CA LEU A 22 -2.37 0.95 17.33
C LEU A 22 -1.08 0.47 18.00
N GLN A 23 -1.13 -0.67 18.71
CA GLN A 23 0.06 -1.26 19.34
C GLN A 23 1.07 -1.74 18.29
N SER A 24 0.62 -2.27 17.15
CA SER A 24 1.45 -2.70 16.03
C SER A 24 1.85 -1.58 15.06
N ALA A 25 1.41 -0.33 15.27
CA ALA A 25 1.77 0.78 14.40
C ALA A 25 3.21 1.27 14.63
N TYR A 26 4.02 1.29 13.57
CA TYR A 26 5.44 1.69 13.64
C TYR A 26 5.77 3.01 12.97
N VAL A 27 4.92 3.50 12.08
CA VAL A 27 5.28 4.54 11.11
C VAL A 27 4.45 5.81 11.22
N ARG A 28 5.02 6.92 10.75
CA ARG A 28 4.36 8.22 10.58
C ARG A 28 4.86 8.91 9.30
N LEU A 29 4.13 9.89 8.80
CA LEU A 29 4.61 10.78 7.74
C LEU A 29 5.41 11.95 8.31
N ALA A 30 6.40 12.42 7.56
CA ALA A 30 7.12 13.67 7.82
C ALA A 30 7.72 14.22 6.51
N PRO A 31 8.15 15.50 6.48
CA PRO A 31 8.98 16.00 5.39
C PRO A 31 10.25 15.16 5.25
N SER A 32 10.50 14.66 4.05
CA SER A 32 11.73 13.94 3.73
C SER A 32 12.85 14.92 3.43
N PRO A 33 14.07 14.71 3.95
CA PRO A 33 15.24 15.47 3.52
C PRO A 33 15.66 15.15 2.08
N LEU A 34 15.15 14.05 1.50
CA LEU A 34 15.45 13.63 0.13
C LEU A 34 14.37 14.12 -0.84
N GLU A 35 13.11 13.73 -0.62
CA GLU A 35 12.05 14.04 -1.56
C GLU A 35 10.66 14.16 -0.89
N GLY A 36 10.11 15.37 -0.90
CA GLY A 36 8.71 15.64 -0.53
C GLY A 36 8.34 15.13 0.87
N VAL A 37 7.44 14.14 0.92
CA VAL A 37 6.99 13.48 2.16
C VAL A 37 7.52 12.05 2.17
N GLY A 38 8.07 11.65 3.30
CA GLY A 38 8.57 10.29 3.55
C GLY A 38 7.87 9.61 4.72
N VAL A 39 8.17 8.32 4.88
CA VAL A 39 7.69 7.49 5.99
C VAL A 39 8.80 7.30 7.01
N PHE A 40 8.50 7.55 8.28
CA PHE A 40 9.50 7.55 9.36
C PHE A 40 9.10 6.62 10.49
N ALA A 41 10.09 5.96 11.09
CA ALA A 41 9.89 5.13 12.27
C ALA A 41 9.53 5.98 13.50
N MET A 42 8.44 5.65 14.18
CA MET A 42 8.02 6.30 15.44
C MET A 42 8.82 5.81 16.65
N ARG A 43 9.39 4.61 16.56
CA ARG A 43 10.18 3.89 17.58
C ARG A 43 11.20 2.99 16.89
N ASP A 44 12.16 2.46 17.65
CA ASP A 44 13.08 1.44 17.15
C ASP A 44 12.29 0.22 16.65
N ILE A 45 12.71 -0.33 15.50
CA ILE A 45 12.08 -1.48 14.85
C ILE A 45 13.19 -2.52 14.65
N ALA A 46 12.98 -3.74 15.15
CA ALA A 46 13.90 -4.84 14.93
C ALA A 46 13.88 -5.28 13.45
N GLU A 47 14.94 -5.94 13.00
CA GLU A 47 14.96 -6.61 11.70
C GLU A 47 13.85 -7.67 11.59
N GLY A 48 13.32 -7.88 10.37
CA GLY A 48 12.28 -8.88 10.11
C GLY A 48 10.87 -8.49 10.54
N VAL A 49 10.63 -7.24 10.98
CA VAL A 49 9.29 -6.77 11.36
C VAL A 49 8.53 -6.24 10.14
N GLU A 50 7.31 -6.74 9.92
CA GLU A 50 6.37 -6.17 8.96
C GLU A 50 5.80 -4.86 9.52
N VAL A 51 6.09 -3.75 8.86
CA VAL A 51 5.67 -2.41 9.31
C VAL A 51 4.40 -1.92 8.63
N MET A 52 4.14 -2.41 7.42
CA MET A 52 3.01 -2.04 6.58
C MET A 52 2.64 -3.20 5.66
N ARG A 53 1.39 -3.23 5.21
CA ARG A 53 0.90 -4.18 4.22
C ARG A 53 -0.06 -3.48 3.27
N TRP A 54 0.06 -3.77 1.98
CA TRP A 54 -0.92 -3.32 1.02
C TRP A 54 -2.13 -4.26 1.02
N ASP A 55 -3.32 -3.70 1.23
CA ASP A 55 -4.59 -4.44 1.18
C ASP A 55 -5.33 -4.14 -0.13
N TRP A 56 -5.23 -5.07 -1.08
CA TRP A 56 -5.88 -4.99 -2.39
C TRP A 56 -7.42 -4.99 -2.31
N HIS A 57 -8.01 -5.50 -1.23
CA HIS A 57 -9.46 -5.49 -1.05
C HIS A 57 -9.96 -4.14 -0.55
N LYS A 58 -9.15 -3.44 0.24
CA LYS A 58 -9.50 -2.13 0.79
C LYS A 58 -9.34 -0.99 -0.22
N TYR A 59 -8.38 -1.12 -1.14
CA TYR A 59 -8.02 -0.06 -2.08
C TYR A 59 -8.18 -0.53 -3.54
N PRO A 60 -9.42 -0.64 -4.05
CA PRO A 60 -9.68 -1.08 -5.41
C PRO A 60 -9.06 -0.11 -6.41
N SER A 61 -8.31 -0.67 -7.36
CA SER A 61 -7.62 0.07 -8.41
C SER A 61 -7.85 -0.60 -9.75
N VAL A 62 -7.79 0.19 -10.81
CA VAL A 62 -7.80 -0.25 -12.20
C VAL A 62 -6.47 0.11 -12.85
N PHE A 63 -5.99 -0.71 -13.77
CA PHE A 63 -4.80 -0.40 -14.54
C PHE A 63 -5.21 0.36 -15.81
N ILE A 64 -4.64 1.54 -15.99
CA ILE A 64 -4.92 2.42 -17.13
C ILE A 64 -3.58 2.74 -17.82
N PRO A 65 -3.47 2.63 -19.15
CA PRO A 65 -2.27 3.02 -19.88
C PRO A 65 -1.85 4.47 -19.54
N GLU A 66 -0.56 4.69 -19.35
CA GLU A 66 -0.03 6.02 -19.00
C GLU A 66 -0.40 7.08 -20.06
N GLU A 67 -0.37 6.69 -21.33
CA GLU A 67 -0.74 7.58 -22.45
C GLU A 67 -2.19 8.05 -22.35
N GLU A 68 -3.12 7.14 -22.05
CA GLU A 68 -4.54 7.47 -21.88
C GLU A 68 -4.76 8.44 -20.72
N LEU A 69 -4.05 8.25 -19.60
CA LEU A 69 -4.12 9.17 -18.47
C LEU A 69 -3.57 10.55 -18.83
N ARG A 70 -2.44 10.61 -19.55
CA ARG A 70 -1.81 11.86 -19.98
C ARG A 70 -2.71 12.69 -20.90
N GLU A 71 -3.53 12.03 -21.72
CA GLU A 71 -4.47 12.69 -22.63
C GLU A 71 -5.76 13.17 -21.93
N ARG A 72 -6.23 12.43 -20.91
CA ARG A 72 -7.57 12.61 -20.33
C ARG A 72 -7.58 13.32 -18.98
N VAL A 73 -6.44 13.42 -18.30
CA VAL A 73 -6.33 13.95 -16.94
C VAL A 73 -5.51 15.25 -16.96
N PRO A 74 -5.86 16.28 -16.14
CA PRO A 74 -5.03 17.47 -15.99
C PRO A 74 -3.59 17.11 -15.64
N LYS A 75 -2.63 17.82 -16.23
CA LYS A 75 -1.20 17.52 -16.10
C LYS A 75 -0.75 17.41 -14.65
N GLU A 76 -1.20 18.33 -13.80
CA GLU A 76 -0.83 18.39 -12.38
C GLU A 76 -1.34 17.17 -11.61
N VAL A 77 -2.51 16.65 -11.96
CA VAL A 77 -3.09 15.45 -11.35
C VAL A 77 -2.36 14.20 -11.85
N PHE A 78 -2.03 14.15 -13.14
CA PHE A 78 -1.24 13.06 -13.72
C PHE A 78 0.16 12.98 -13.11
N ASP A 79 0.86 14.12 -12.98
CA ASP A 79 2.18 14.19 -12.35
C ASP A 79 2.12 13.69 -10.90
N GLN A 80 1.09 14.09 -10.16
CA GLN A 80 0.90 13.63 -8.79
C GLN A 80 0.55 12.14 -8.70
N LEU A 81 -0.28 11.62 -9.61
CA LEU A 81 -0.58 10.20 -9.72
C LEU A 81 0.70 9.40 -9.96
N ARG A 82 1.53 9.81 -10.92
CA ARG A 82 2.81 9.16 -11.26
C ARG A 82 3.84 9.18 -10.15
N ARG A 83 3.77 10.16 -9.24
CA ARG A 83 4.64 10.24 -8.07
C ARG A 83 4.27 9.23 -6.99
N ILE A 84 2.97 8.97 -6.78
CA ILE A 84 2.48 8.22 -5.61
C ILE A 84 1.95 6.81 -5.94
N TRP A 85 1.79 6.50 -7.23
CA TRP A 85 1.32 5.21 -7.73
C TRP A 85 2.31 4.52 -8.65
N HIS A 86 2.30 3.20 -8.57
CA HIS A 86 3.15 2.33 -9.35
C HIS A 86 2.75 2.32 -10.84
N VAL A 87 3.77 2.26 -11.69
CA VAL A 87 3.64 1.96 -13.12
C VAL A 87 4.23 0.59 -13.37
N ASP A 88 3.44 -0.31 -13.93
CA ASP A 88 3.89 -1.66 -14.22
C ASP A 88 4.83 -1.72 -15.45
N GLN A 89 5.38 -2.91 -15.68
CA GLN A 89 6.27 -3.18 -16.81
C GLN A 89 5.61 -3.00 -18.20
N HIS A 90 4.29 -2.85 -18.26
CA HIS A 90 3.52 -2.62 -19.48
C HIS A 90 3.14 -1.14 -19.66
N GLY A 91 3.63 -0.24 -18.79
CA GLY A 91 3.30 1.18 -18.83
C GLY A 91 1.88 1.49 -18.36
N GLN A 92 1.27 0.61 -17.54
CA GLN A 92 -0.03 0.84 -16.95
C GLN A 92 0.12 1.37 -15.53
N VAL A 93 -0.66 2.39 -15.19
CA VAL A 93 -0.67 2.99 -13.86
C VAL A 93 -1.79 2.36 -13.04
N ALA A 94 -1.45 1.83 -11.87
CA ALA A 94 -2.46 1.39 -10.90
C ALA A 94 -3.21 2.63 -10.38
N THR A 95 -4.42 2.84 -10.88
CA THR A 95 -5.22 4.04 -10.63
C THR A 95 -6.36 3.71 -9.66
N PRO A 96 -6.42 4.35 -8.48
CA PRO A 96 -7.49 4.10 -7.52
C PRO A 96 -8.83 4.62 -8.04
N LEU A 97 -9.93 3.96 -7.64
CA LEU A 97 -11.27 4.44 -7.98
C LEU A 97 -11.65 5.76 -7.27
N ASP A 98 -11.05 6.03 -6.12
CA ASP A 98 -11.17 7.31 -5.39
C ASP A 98 -9.76 7.81 -5.01
N PHE A 99 -9.16 8.62 -5.88
CA PHE A 99 -7.80 9.12 -5.70
C PHE A 99 -7.58 9.91 -4.41
N THR A 100 -8.58 10.70 -3.99
CA THR A 100 -8.43 11.59 -2.83
C THR A 100 -8.63 10.89 -1.49
N SER A 101 -9.41 9.79 -1.47
CA SER A 101 -9.70 9.04 -0.24
C SER A 101 -8.86 7.76 -0.11
N THR A 102 -8.17 7.34 -1.17
CA THR A 102 -7.42 6.08 -1.24
C THR A 102 -5.92 6.36 -1.13
N LEU A 103 -5.43 6.69 0.07
CA LEU A 103 -4.00 6.83 0.35
C LEU A 103 -3.62 6.03 1.59
N SER A 104 -2.44 5.42 1.55
CA SER A 104 -1.81 4.77 2.70
C SER A 104 -0.37 5.26 2.86
N TYR A 105 0.27 4.93 3.99
CA TYR A 105 1.69 5.22 4.20
C TYR A 105 2.60 4.65 3.10
N ILE A 106 2.20 3.54 2.45
CA ILE A 106 2.98 2.90 1.38
C ILE A 106 3.18 3.83 0.18
N ASN A 107 2.20 4.71 -0.11
CA ASN A 107 2.27 5.67 -1.22
C ASN A 107 3.31 6.79 -1.00
N PHE A 108 3.92 6.85 0.20
CA PHE A 108 4.93 7.84 0.58
C PHE A 108 6.29 7.20 0.89
N LEU A 109 6.45 5.89 0.64
CA LEU A 109 7.76 5.25 0.71
C LEU A 109 8.64 5.78 -0.41
N ASN A 110 9.77 6.40 -0.04
CA ASN A 110 10.72 6.91 -1.01
C ASN A 110 11.67 5.81 -1.50
N HIS A 111 12.33 6.09 -2.63
CA HIS A 111 13.35 5.23 -3.22
C HIS A 111 14.71 5.36 -2.49
N SER A 112 15.44 4.25 -2.38
CA SER A 112 16.88 4.21 -2.08
C SER A 112 17.53 2.97 -2.70
N ASP A 113 18.77 3.09 -3.17
CA ASP A 113 19.62 1.97 -3.58
C ASP A 113 20.04 1.08 -2.40
N GLN A 114 20.00 1.62 -1.18
CA GLN A 114 20.27 0.91 0.07
C GLN A 114 19.02 0.94 0.97
N PRO A 115 17.93 0.26 0.57
CA PRO A 115 16.67 0.31 1.29
C PRO A 115 16.76 -0.43 2.62
N ASN A 116 16.04 0.07 3.61
CA ASN A 116 15.87 -0.58 4.92
C ASN A 116 14.55 -1.37 5.00
N LEU A 117 13.78 -1.42 3.92
CA LEU A 117 12.65 -2.33 3.72
C LEU A 117 12.90 -3.31 2.55
N SER A 118 12.23 -4.45 2.62
CA SER A 118 12.05 -5.42 1.55
C SER A 118 10.57 -5.71 1.35
N PHE A 119 10.12 -5.83 0.10
CA PHE A 119 8.75 -6.19 -0.22
C PHE A 119 8.55 -7.71 -0.33
N GLY A 120 7.61 -8.25 0.43
CA GLY A 120 7.22 -9.66 0.41
C GLY A 120 6.12 -9.92 -0.62
N TYR A 121 6.49 -10.37 -1.83
CA TYR A 121 5.52 -10.62 -2.93
C TYR A 121 4.40 -11.61 -2.58
N SER A 122 4.67 -12.59 -1.72
CA SER A 122 3.69 -13.61 -1.34
C SER A 122 2.54 -13.07 -0.49
N ASN A 123 2.74 -11.94 0.19
CA ASN A 123 1.81 -11.45 1.20
C ASN A 123 1.52 -9.94 1.11
N GLY A 124 2.22 -9.19 0.25
CA GLY A 124 2.07 -7.74 0.07
C GLY A 124 2.62 -6.91 1.24
N GLY A 125 3.44 -7.52 2.10
CA GLY A 125 4.01 -6.90 3.30
C GLY A 125 5.33 -6.20 3.03
N TYR A 126 5.57 -5.10 3.75
CA TYR A 126 6.84 -4.39 3.78
C TYR A 126 7.55 -4.71 5.09
N VAL A 127 8.67 -5.39 4.99
CA VAL A 127 9.42 -5.94 6.14
C VAL A 127 10.76 -5.25 6.25
N THR A 128 11.16 -4.86 7.46
CA THR A 128 12.48 -4.28 7.71
C THR A 128 13.60 -5.26 7.38
N SER A 129 14.54 -4.87 6.53
CA SER A 129 15.70 -5.67 6.13
C SER A 129 16.87 -5.58 7.11
N ARG A 130 16.78 -4.67 8.08
CA ARG A 130 17.70 -4.51 9.21
C ARG A 130 16.99 -3.80 10.37
N THR A 131 17.65 -3.67 11.51
CA THR A 131 17.16 -2.79 12.58
C THR A 131 17.05 -1.34 12.08
N VAL A 132 15.92 -0.68 12.36
CA VAL A 132 15.63 0.73 12.04
C VAL A 132 15.52 1.53 13.32
N LYS A 133 16.17 2.70 13.40
CA LYS A 133 16.11 3.55 14.58
C LYS A 133 14.92 4.50 14.56
N ARG A 134 14.45 4.87 15.76
CA ARG A 134 13.43 5.92 15.90
C ARG A 134 13.84 7.17 15.12
N GLY A 135 12.92 7.67 14.29
CA GLY A 135 13.11 8.88 13.48
C GLY A 135 13.87 8.64 12.17
N GLU A 136 14.31 7.42 11.88
CA GLU A 136 14.88 7.05 10.59
C GLU A 136 13.77 6.95 9.53
N GLU A 137 14.09 7.39 8.31
CA GLU A 137 13.20 7.27 7.15
C GLU A 137 13.25 5.84 6.58
N LEU A 138 12.11 5.35 6.13
CA LEU A 138 11.93 4.04 5.53
C LEU A 138 11.95 4.14 4.01
N PHE A 139 12.73 3.27 3.38
CA PHE A 139 12.94 3.26 1.94
C PHE A 139 12.75 1.87 1.36
N ILE A 140 12.28 1.85 0.12
CA ILE A 140 12.24 0.68 -0.76
C ILE A 140 13.14 0.94 -1.96
N ASN A 141 13.49 -0.10 -2.71
CA ASN A 141 14.18 0.08 -3.97
C ASN A 141 13.16 -0.09 -5.09
N TYR A 142 12.84 0.98 -5.82
CA TYR A 142 11.83 0.95 -6.88
C TYR A 142 12.16 -0.06 -7.97
N ASP A 143 13.41 -0.19 -8.39
CA ASP A 143 13.81 -1.09 -9.48
C ASP A 143 13.77 -2.56 -9.06
N ARG A 144 13.92 -2.85 -7.77
CA ARG A 144 13.80 -4.22 -7.24
C ARG A 144 12.36 -4.54 -6.85
N ASP A 145 11.75 -3.65 -6.08
CA ASP A 145 10.50 -3.92 -5.37
C ASP A 145 9.28 -3.78 -6.30
N TYR A 146 9.37 -2.96 -7.36
CA TYR A 146 8.30 -2.80 -8.35
C TYR A 146 8.45 -3.67 -9.62
N TYR A 147 9.58 -4.36 -9.79
CA TYR A 147 9.98 -4.97 -11.07
C TYR A 147 10.37 -6.46 -11.06
N PRO A 148 9.94 -7.35 -10.14
CA PRO A 148 9.91 -8.76 -10.52
C PRO A 148 8.70 -8.95 -11.42
N GLY A 149 8.86 -9.71 -12.50
CA GLY A 149 7.80 -10.07 -13.45
C GLY A 149 6.64 -10.87 -12.83
N TYR A 150 5.95 -10.29 -11.85
CA TYR A 150 4.85 -10.85 -11.10
C TYR A 150 3.56 -10.22 -11.62
N THR A 151 2.97 -10.89 -12.59
CA THR A 151 1.55 -10.81 -12.93
C THR A 151 0.73 -11.29 -11.73
N ALA A 152 0.51 -10.45 -10.73
CA ALA A 152 -0.52 -10.71 -9.73
C ALA A 152 -1.88 -10.53 -10.40
N GLY A 153 -2.43 -11.65 -10.88
CA GLY A 153 -3.68 -11.72 -11.60
C GLY A 153 -4.81 -10.99 -10.89
N PHE A 154 -5.34 -9.96 -11.56
CA PHE A 154 -6.72 -9.56 -11.37
C PHE A 154 -7.61 -10.67 -11.93
N ARG A 155 -7.94 -11.67 -11.12
CA ARG A 155 -9.20 -12.39 -11.35
C ARG A 155 -10.30 -11.45 -10.91
N ALA A 156 -10.74 -10.60 -11.84
CA ALA A 156 -12.09 -10.09 -11.81
C ALA A 156 -12.97 -11.29 -11.48
N ARG A 157 -13.80 -11.18 -10.43
CA ARG A 157 -14.86 -12.17 -10.21
C ARG A 157 -15.58 -12.32 -11.55
N GLU A 158 -15.46 -13.48 -12.19
CA GLU A 158 -16.38 -13.87 -13.24
C GLU A 158 -17.76 -13.75 -12.61
N SER A 159 -18.48 -12.74 -13.07
CA SER A 159 -19.87 -12.52 -12.76
C SER A 159 -20.63 -13.77 -13.15
N SER A 160 -21.40 -14.30 -12.21
CA SER A 160 -22.51 -15.21 -12.43
C SER A 160 -23.34 -14.81 -13.67
N ALA A 161 -23.12 -15.51 -14.77
CA ALA A 161 -24.00 -15.67 -15.92
C ALA A 161 -23.50 -16.95 -16.58
N GLY A 162 -24.08 -18.11 -16.27
CA GLY A 162 -25.29 -18.56 -16.95
C GLY A 162 -24.85 -19.59 -17.99
N ASP A 163 -24.98 -20.87 -17.67
CA ASP A 163 -25.24 -21.88 -18.67
C ASP A 163 -25.93 -23.07 -18.01
N THR A 164 -27.24 -23.08 -18.24
CA THR A 164 -28.06 -24.26 -18.31
C THR A 164 -27.58 -25.15 -19.46
N ALA A 165 -27.23 -26.39 -19.16
CA ALA A 165 -27.43 -27.55 -20.02
C ALA A 165 -27.50 -28.81 -19.15
#